data_AF-A0AAF0KGI5-F1
#
_entry.id   AF-A0AAF0KGI5-F1
#
_cell.length_a   1.000
_cell.length_b   1.000
_cell.length_c   1.000
_cell.angle_alpha   90.00
_cell.angle_beta   90.00
_cell.angle_gamma   90.00
#
_symmetry.space_group_name_H-M   'P 1'
#
loop_
_entity.id
_entity.type
_entity.pdbx_description
1 polymer ?
#
loop_
_entity_poly.entity_id
_entity_poly.type
_entity_poly.pdbx_seq_one_letter_code
_entity_poly.pdbx_strand_id
1 'polypeptide(L)'
;MTAANKVRLGAGAIFSVLMISVPAEAQYFSSDGRSGFYADAFLMKVQKTSVGDNRMAAVRLSNNRGETETWDYVVNCNRHFSQVLDNNNINHELQPSKPPSSADKMNWELWHAVCRKEFAKVSKRGEPIAPLKNLPSEIPLNFDGKSVKVTVKEADSETVLLNLVEVSVDDGKRQTAYLYCDPENSTAYWKNEHALIGINEEMAAELNNGASANLVSLSQTIWKATCRYGLDDEFIGLKPAFPPETPEATGDAKSETPPRPTEQVETKLGEAEELVSGLYENYIVNKALCELSDYGDYSQRNLKAKLQKLDELAVSQRLDTKALWDRAARKMEKDSNYMLFKLYKGMPLEASDRISFSNSCTQMSSMNGAAIDSYIEKYSGKSAIQKDF
;
A
#
# COMPACT_ATOMS: atom_id res chain seq x y z
N MET A 1 -27.96 -26.63 -3.65
CA MET A 1 -29.38 -26.54 -3.24
C MET A 1 -29.39 -26.31 -1.75
N THR A 2 -29.94 -25.24 -1.16
CA THR A 2 -30.86 -24.20 -1.62
C THR A 2 -30.61 -22.93 -0.80
N ALA A 3 -30.71 -21.80 -1.47
CA ALA A 3 -30.88 -20.48 -0.88
C ALA A 3 -32.04 -20.47 0.13
N ALA A 4 -31.77 -20.16 1.40
CA ALA A 4 -32.80 -19.81 2.38
C ALA A 4 -32.16 -19.14 3.61
N ASN A 5 -31.66 -17.91 3.42
CA ASN A 5 -31.76 -16.84 4.42
C ASN A 5 -31.57 -15.47 3.72
N LYS A 6 -32.28 -15.30 2.60
CA LYS A 6 -32.76 -14.00 2.14
C LYS A 6 -34.14 -13.79 2.77
N VAL A 7 -34.18 -13.35 4.02
CA VAL A 7 -35.40 -12.77 4.59
C VAL A 7 -35.23 -11.25 4.61
N ARG A 8 -35.79 -10.67 3.55
CA ARG A 8 -36.52 -9.39 3.51
C ARG A 8 -36.40 -8.52 4.77
N LEU A 9 -35.68 -7.41 4.63
CA LEU A 9 -36.07 -6.13 5.24
C LEU A 9 -36.07 -5.08 4.12
N GLY A 10 -37.05 -5.22 3.23
CA GLY A 10 -37.44 -4.21 2.26
C GLY A 10 -38.84 -3.72 2.59
N ALA A 11 -38.94 -2.41 2.87
CA ALA A 11 -40.11 -1.54 2.88
C ALA A 11 -41.23 -1.77 3.93
N GLY A 12 -41.46 -0.77 4.79
CA GLY A 12 -42.75 -0.63 5.47
C GLY A 12 -42.79 0.03 6.85
N ALA A 13 -42.08 1.12 7.10
CA ALA A 13 -42.47 2.08 8.15
C ALA A 13 -42.01 3.48 7.75
N ILE A 14 -42.95 4.28 7.24
CA ILE A 14 -42.81 5.73 7.14
C ILE A 14 -42.80 6.25 8.58
N PHE A 15 -41.61 6.56 9.10
CA PHE A 15 -41.45 7.54 10.15
C PHE A 15 -40.71 8.73 9.56
N SER A 16 -41.50 9.69 9.08
CA SER A 16 -41.04 11.07 8.86
C SER A 16 -40.71 11.68 10.22
N VAL A 17 -39.52 11.37 10.74
CA VAL A 17 -38.83 12.31 11.63
C VAL A 17 -37.86 13.03 10.72
N LEU A 18 -38.11 14.33 10.52
CA LEU A 18 -37.16 15.31 10.03
C LEU A 18 -35.94 15.31 10.97
N MET A 19 -35.07 14.32 10.82
CA MET A 19 -33.70 14.40 11.28
C MET A 19 -32.99 15.22 10.21
N ILE A 20 -32.80 16.50 10.49
CA ILE A 20 -31.73 17.27 9.84
C ILE A 20 -30.44 16.59 10.30
N SER A 21 -30.04 15.52 9.62
CA SER A 21 -28.68 15.01 9.73
C SER A 21 -27.81 16.02 9.01
N VAL A 22 -27.33 17.01 9.76
CA VAL A 22 -26.13 17.76 9.37
C VAL A 22 -25.12 16.68 9.01
N PRO A 23 -24.59 16.64 7.76
CA PRO A 23 -23.55 15.68 7.43
C PRO A 23 -22.43 15.90 8.44
N ALA A 24 -22.14 14.88 9.25
CA ALA A 24 -20.93 14.91 10.05
C ALA A 24 -19.78 15.00 9.05
N GLU A 25 -18.99 16.07 9.18
CA GLU A 25 -17.77 16.32 8.42
C GLU A 25 -16.91 15.05 8.47
N ALA A 26 -16.38 14.61 7.33
CA ALA A 26 -15.61 13.38 7.23
C ALA A 26 -14.40 13.45 8.17
N GLN A 27 -14.25 12.49 9.07
CA GLN A 27 -13.18 12.54 10.08
C GLN A 27 -12.04 11.61 9.71
N TYR A 28 -10.89 12.16 9.36
CA TYR A 28 -9.68 11.37 9.17
C TYR A 28 -9.39 10.52 10.42
N PHE A 29 -9.08 9.23 10.22
CA PHE A 29 -8.75 8.35 11.34
C PHE A 29 -7.56 7.43 11.10
N SER A 30 -7.16 7.21 9.84
CA SER A 30 -6.04 6.34 9.51
C SER A 30 -5.47 6.68 8.14
N SER A 31 -4.21 6.33 7.90
CA SER A 31 -3.62 6.28 6.57
C SER A 31 -2.97 4.92 6.36
N ASP A 32 -2.95 4.47 5.11
CA ASP A 32 -2.21 3.30 4.70
C ASP A 32 -1.35 3.63 3.49
N GLY A 33 -0.25 2.90 3.33
CA GLY A 33 0.52 3.02 2.13
C GLY A 33 1.82 2.24 2.13
N ARG A 34 2.10 1.63 0.98
CA ARG A 34 3.31 0.86 0.71
C ARG A 34 3.64 0.91 -0.77
N SER A 35 4.94 0.97 -1.09
CA SER A 35 5.47 0.89 -2.46
C SER A 35 4.78 1.82 -3.45
N GLY A 36 4.64 3.09 -3.06
CA GLY A 36 4.08 4.10 -3.95
C GLY A 36 2.56 4.17 -4.00
N PHE A 37 1.82 3.28 -3.33
CA PHE A 37 0.36 3.40 -3.17
C PHE A 37 0.03 3.92 -1.79
N TYR A 38 -0.71 5.01 -1.72
CA TYR A 38 -1.07 5.69 -0.48
C TYR A 38 -2.56 5.96 -0.44
N ALA A 39 -3.16 5.81 0.74
CA ALA A 39 -4.55 6.11 0.96
C ALA A 39 -4.81 6.71 2.36
N ASP A 40 -5.69 7.70 2.43
CA ASP A 40 -6.24 8.22 3.67
C ASP A 40 -7.65 7.62 3.87
N ALA A 41 -7.97 7.32 5.13
CA ALA A 41 -9.25 6.78 5.54
C ALA A 41 -10.00 7.80 6.42
N PHE A 42 -11.26 8.03 6.06
CA PHE A 42 -12.15 8.99 6.69
C PHE A 42 -13.41 8.30 7.17
N LEU A 43 -13.77 8.53 8.44
CA LEU A 43 -14.99 8.05 9.04
C LEU A 43 -16.11 9.02 8.67
N MET A 44 -17.04 8.57 7.83
CA MET A 44 -18.14 9.38 7.33
C MET A 44 -19.34 9.36 8.28
N LYS A 45 -19.66 8.16 8.79
CA LYS A 45 -20.85 7.97 9.63
C LYS A 45 -20.69 6.75 10.52
N VAL A 46 -21.26 6.82 11.73
CA VAL A 46 -21.42 5.68 12.63
C VAL A 46 -22.88 5.54 13.04
N GLN A 47 -23.43 4.34 12.92
CA GLN A 47 -24.81 4.00 13.29
C GLN A 47 -24.82 2.87 14.31
N LYS A 48 -25.64 2.98 15.35
CA LYS A 48 -25.88 1.86 16.27
C LYS A 48 -26.72 0.80 15.56
N THR A 49 -26.37 -0.47 15.74
CA THR A 49 -27.22 -1.58 15.31
C THR A 49 -28.16 -2.01 16.43
N SER A 50 -29.15 -2.84 16.11
CA SER A 50 -29.99 -3.52 17.10
C SER A 50 -29.28 -4.66 17.83
N VAL A 51 -28.06 -5.03 17.41
CA VAL A 51 -27.30 -6.18 17.94
C VAL A 51 -26.19 -5.68 18.87
N GLY A 52 -26.50 -5.63 20.16
CA GLY A 52 -25.54 -5.39 21.24
C GLY A 52 -24.57 -4.21 21.01
N ASP A 53 -23.27 -4.50 21.13
CA ASP A 53 -22.20 -3.51 20.99
C ASP A 53 -21.75 -3.26 19.55
N ASN A 54 -22.46 -3.81 18.55
CA ASN A 54 -22.11 -3.61 17.15
C ASN A 54 -22.54 -2.22 16.65
N ARG A 55 -21.68 -1.64 15.82
CA ARG A 55 -21.89 -0.38 15.11
C ARG A 55 -21.64 -0.60 13.63
N MET A 56 -22.44 0.03 12.78
CA MET A 56 -22.11 0.16 11.36
C MET A 56 -21.35 1.45 11.14
N ALA A 57 -20.20 1.37 10.47
CA ALA A 57 -19.36 2.52 10.14
C ALA A 57 -19.21 2.63 8.62
N ALA A 58 -19.52 3.79 8.07
CA ALA A 58 -19.23 4.10 6.68
C ALA A 58 -17.87 4.79 6.63
N VAL A 59 -16.93 4.21 5.89
CA VAL A 59 -15.55 4.66 5.76
C VAL A 59 -15.27 5.02 4.31
N ARG A 60 -14.77 6.23 4.07
CA ARG A 60 -14.26 6.65 2.77
C ARG A 60 -12.76 6.45 2.72
N LEU A 61 -12.28 5.79 1.67
CA LEU A 61 -10.87 5.68 1.32
C LEU A 61 -10.59 6.60 0.14
N SER A 62 -9.52 7.39 0.22
CA SER A 62 -9.04 8.22 -0.88
C SER A 62 -7.58 7.90 -1.14
N ASN A 63 -7.21 7.61 -2.39
CA ASN A 63 -5.86 7.18 -2.74
C ASN A 63 -5.11 8.14 -3.67
N ASN A 64 -3.81 7.89 -3.85
CA ASN A 64 -2.93 8.70 -4.71
C ASN A 64 -3.15 8.48 -6.23
N ARG A 65 -4.16 7.70 -6.61
CA ARG A 65 -4.66 7.60 -7.99
C ARG A 65 -5.86 8.52 -8.24
N GLY A 66 -6.26 9.31 -7.24
CA GLY A 66 -7.45 10.16 -7.31
C GLY A 66 -8.76 9.38 -7.19
N GLU A 67 -8.71 8.12 -6.76
CA GLU A 67 -9.90 7.31 -6.55
C GLU A 67 -10.43 7.54 -5.14
N THR A 68 -11.76 7.58 -5.02
CA THR A 68 -12.45 7.63 -3.74
C THR A 68 -13.51 6.54 -3.70
N GLU A 69 -13.49 5.75 -2.66
CA GLU A 69 -14.45 4.67 -2.44
C GLU A 69 -15.03 4.78 -1.04
N THR A 70 -16.29 4.36 -0.87
CA THR A 70 -16.93 4.32 0.46
C THR A 70 -17.40 2.91 0.73
N TRP A 71 -16.94 2.35 1.85
CA TRP A 71 -17.23 0.98 2.28
C TRP A 71 -17.90 0.99 3.65
N ASP A 72 -18.80 0.03 3.85
CA ASP A 72 -19.44 -0.19 5.14
C ASP A 72 -18.69 -1.27 5.93
N TYR A 73 -18.54 -1.02 7.23
CA TYR A 73 -17.89 -1.90 8.19
C TYR A 73 -18.84 -2.19 9.35
N VAL A 74 -18.76 -3.40 9.92
CA VAL A 74 -19.39 -3.72 11.21
C VAL A 74 -18.32 -3.79 12.29
N VAL A 75 -18.41 -2.90 13.27
CA VAL A 75 -17.43 -2.78 14.37
C VAL A 75 -18.09 -3.24 15.67
N ASN A 76 -17.53 -4.26 16.32
CA ASN A 76 -17.99 -4.72 17.63
C ASN A 76 -17.21 -4.02 18.75
N CYS A 77 -17.88 -3.16 19.51
CA CYS A 77 -17.26 -2.39 20.57
C CYS A 77 -17.09 -3.13 21.91
N ASN A 78 -17.40 -4.43 21.97
CA ASN A 78 -17.16 -5.22 23.16
C ASN A 78 -15.64 -5.35 23.41
N ARG A 79 -15.18 -4.91 24.59
CA ARG A 79 -13.75 -4.91 24.94
C ARG A 79 -13.14 -6.31 25.08
N HIS A 80 -13.95 -7.33 25.34
CA HIS A 80 -13.50 -8.72 25.44
C HIS A 80 -13.57 -9.46 24.10
N PHE A 81 -14.27 -8.90 23.11
CA PHE A 81 -14.43 -9.48 21.78
C PHE A 81 -14.48 -8.35 20.73
N SER A 82 -13.35 -7.64 20.63
CA SER A 82 -13.21 -6.50 19.74
C SER A 82 -12.89 -6.99 18.33
N GLN A 83 -13.75 -6.64 17.38
CA GLN A 83 -13.62 -7.09 16.01
C GLN A 83 -14.11 -6.03 15.03
N VAL A 84 -13.58 -6.10 13.82
CA VAL A 84 -14.03 -5.34 12.66
C VAL A 84 -14.31 -6.32 11.54
N LEU A 85 -15.53 -6.28 11.02
CA LEU A 85 -15.91 -6.96 9.79
C LEU A 85 -15.88 -5.94 8.67
N ASP A 86 -15.05 -6.18 7.68
CA ASP A 86 -14.99 -5.34 6.49
C ASP A 86 -16.17 -5.61 5.54
N ASN A 87 -16.21 -4.85 4.43
CA ASN A 87 -17.25 -4.96 3.42
C ASN A 87 -17.31 -6.35 2.74
N ASN A 88 -16.26 -7.16 2.87
CA ASN A 88 -16.19 -8.53 2.38
C ASN A 88 -16.58 -9.56 3.45
N ASN A 89 -17.04 -9.11 4.62
CA ASN A 89 -17.32 -9.91 5.81
C ASN A 89 -16.09 -10.66 6.34
N ILE A 90 -14.87 -10.21 6.03
CA ILE A 90 -13.68 -10.77 6.65
C ILE A 90 -13.64 -10.28 8.09
N ASN A 91 -13.53 -11.22 9.03
CA ASN A 91 -13.48 -10.90 10.44
C ASN A 91 -12.04 -10.62 10.88
N HIS A 92 -11.79 -9.40 11.31
CA HIS A 92 -10.52 -8.97 11.89
C HIS A 92 -10.70 -8.93 13.41
N GLU A 93 -10.23 -9.95 14.11
CA GLU A 93 -10.20 -9.96 15.57
C GLU A 93 -9.04 -9.10 16.07
N LEU A 94 -9.34 -8.18 16.99
CA LEU A 94 -8.41 -7.14 17.42
C LEU A 94 -8.08 -7.27 18.90
N GLN A 95 -6.87 -6.86 19.26
CA GLN A 95 -6.46 -6.62 20.64
C GLN A 95 -6.29 -5.11 20.86
N PRO A 96 -7.32 -4.36 21.31
CA PRO A 96 -7.28 -2.89 21.35
C PRO A 96 -6.26 -2.31 22.32
N SER A 97 -5.75 -3.11 23.26
CA SER A 97 -4.75 -2.73 24.25
C SER A 97 -3.30 -2.85 23.73
N LYS A 98 -3.07 -3.52 22.60
CA LYS A 98 -1.75 -3.68 22.01
C LYS A 98 -1.60 -2.80 20.76
N PRO A 99 -0.39 -2.30 20.47
CA PRO A 99 -0.10 -1.66 19.18
C PRO A 99 -0.46 -2.60 18.03
N PRO A 100 -1.05 -2.08 16.94
CA PRO A 100 -1.41 -2.91 15.80
C PRO A 100 -0.17 -3.30 14.99
N SER A 101 -0.29 -4.43 14.28
CA SER A 101 0.60 -4.72 13.15
C SER A 101 0.33 -3.71 12.02
N SER A 102 1.24 -3.56 11.06
CA SER A 102 0.96 -2.71 9.90
C SER A 102 -0.27 -3.17 9.11
N ALA A 103 -0.54 -4.47 9.05
CA ALA A 103 -1.67 -5.03 8.30
C ALA A 103 -3.02 -4.75 8.99
N ASP A 104 -3.04 -4.74 10.32
CA ASP A 104 -4.26 -4.52 11.10
C ASP A 104 -4.47 -3.04 11.45
N LYS A 105 -3.50 -2.18 11.13
CA LYS A 105 -3.46 -0.78 11.57
C LYS A 105 -4.75 -0.02 11.28
N MET A 106 -5.25 -0.07 10.05
CA MET A 106 -6.49 0.63 9.65
C MET A 106 -7.70 0.10 10.43
N ASN A 107 -7.88 -1.23 10.50
CA ASN A 107 -9.01 -1.84 11.20
C ASN A 107 -8.96 -1.57 12.71
N TRP A 108 -7.75 -1.59 13.29
CA TRP A 108 -7.52 -1.25 14.68
C TRP A 108 -7.84 0.23 14.97
N GLU A 109 -7.37 1.16 14.13
CA GLU A 109 -7.68 2.58 14.26
C GLU A 109 -9.16 2.88 14.02
N LEU A 110 -9.82 2.17 13.09
CA LEU A 110 -11.25 2.25 12.88
C LEU A 110 -12.03 1.85 14.15
N TRP A 111 -11.61 0.76 14.81
CA TRP A 111 -12.23 0.33 16.06
C TRP A 111 -12.11 1.42 17.14
N HIS A 112 -10.95 2.04 17.31
CA HIS A 112 -10.76 3.15 18.27
C HIS A 112 -11.58 4.39 17.90
N ALA A 113 -11.61 4.76 16.61
CA ALA A 113 -12.39 5.90 16.13
C ALA A 113 -13.89 5.70 16.36
N VAL A 114 -14.39 4.49 16.10
CA VAL A 114 -15.82 4.17 16.25
C VAL A 114 -16.22 4.01 17.72
N CYS A 115 -15.48 3.20 18.48
CA CYS A 115 -15.85 2.75 19.82
C CYS A 115 -15.35 3.65 20.95
N ARG A 116 -14.23 4.35 20.76
CA ARG A 116 -13.63 5.25 21.77
C ARG A 116 -13.61 6.72 21.37
N LYS A 117 -13.92 7.04 20.10
CA LYS A 117 -13.78 8.39 19.54
C LYS A 117 -12.34 8.91 19.59
N GLU A 118 -11.38 7.98 19.50
CA GLU A 118 -9.96 8.27 19.41
C GLU A 118 -9.54 8.12 17.93
N PHE A 119 -9.12 9.21 17.29
CA PHE A 119 -8.79 9.26 15.85
C PHE A 119 -7.28 9.34 15.63
N ALA A 120 -6.78 8.74 14.55
CA ALA A 120 -5.39 8.92 14.09
C ALA A 120 -4.33 8.63 15.17
N LYS A 121 -4.55 7.57 15.94
CA LYS A 121 -3.77 7.26 17.16
C LYS A 121 -2.34 6.84 16.83
N VAL A 122 -2.15 6.19 15.69
CA VAL A 122 -0.88 5.75 15.14
C VAL A 122 -0.58 6.52 13.85
N SER A 123 -1.56 6.58 12.94
CA SER A 123 -1.42 7.24 11.65
C SER A 123 -1.75 8.72 11.79
N LYS A 124 -0.81 9.52 12.30
CA LYS A 124 -1.01 10.97 12.41
C LYS A 124 -1.00 11.59 11.02
N ARG A 125 -1.99 12.44 10.72
CA ARG A 125 -2.00 13.25 9.50
C ARG A 125 -0.99 14.40 9.65
N GLY A 126 -0.16 14.60 8.63
CA GLY A 126 0.66 15.81 8.54
C GLY A 126 -0.15 17.04 8.15
N GLU A 127 0.54 18.15 7.95
CA GLU A 127 -0.03 19.37 7.37
C GLU A 127 0.11 19.37 5.85
N PRO A 128 -0.83 19.97 5.09
CA PRO A 128 -0.65 20.14 3.65
C PRO A 128 0.62 20.92 3.35
N ILE A 129 1.39 20.50 2.35
CA ILE A 129 2.60 21.21 1.94
C ILE A 129 2.23 22.62 1.46
N ALA A 130 2.93 23.62 1.99
CA ALA A 130 2.63 25.04 1.77
C ALA A 130 2.55 25.46 0.29
N PRO A 131 3.39 24.94 -0.63
CA PRO A 131 3.32 25.30 -2.06
C PRO A 131 1.96 25.04 -2.71
N LEU A 132 1.23 23.99 -2.28
CA LEU A 132 -0.04 23.61 -2.90
C LEU A 132 -1.14 24.64 -2.71
N LYS A 133 -1.08 25.40 -1.61
CA LYS A 133 -2.09 26.42 -1.27
C LYS A 133 -2.04 27.64 -2.19
N ASN A 134 -0.95 27.82 -2.93
CA ASN A 134 -0.70 28.99 -3.76
C ASN A 134 -0.44 28.62 -5.23
N LEU A 135 -0.88 27.43 -5.66
CA LEU A 135 -0.69 27.03 -7.05
C LEU A 135 -1.54 27.91 -7.98
N PRO A 136 -0.95 28.41 -9.08
CA PRO A 136 -1.76 29.02 -10.12
C PRO A 136 -2.65 27.96 -10.77
N SER A 137 -3.80 28.39 -11.31
CA SER A 137 -4.71 27.50 -12.04
C SER A 137 -4.07 26.88 -13.29
N GLU A 138 -2.98 27.48 -13.77
CA GLU A 138 -2.26 27.08 -14.96
C GLU A 138 -0.76 27.27 -14.81
N ILE A 139 0.00 26.25 -15.21
CA ILE A 139 1.46 26.25 -15.24
C ILE A 139 1.89 25.94 -16.69
N PRO A 140 2.46 26.92 -17.43
CA PRO A 140 3.02 26.66 -18.74
C PRO A 140 4.39 26.01 -18.61
N LEU A 141 4.62 24.93 -19.35
CA LEU A 141 5.87 24.18 -19.35
C LEU A 141 6.41 24.03 -20.77
N ASN A 142 7.72 23.91 -20.86
CA ASN A 142 8.38 23.44 -22.08
C ASN A 142 8.93 22.03 -21.80
N PHE A 143 8.45 21.05 -22.55
CA PHE A 143 8.86 19.66 -22.45
C PHE A 143 9.20 19.14 -23.84
N ASP A 144 10.43 18.66 -24.02
CA ASP A 144 10.93 18.15 -25.30
C ASP A 144 10.70 19.12 -26.48
N GLY A 145 10.90 20.42 -26.23
CA GLY A 145 10.70 21.49 -27.23
C GLY A 145 9.24 21.83 -27.52
N LYS A 146 8.27 21.22 -26.83
CA LYS A 146 6.84 21.50 -26.97
C LYS A 146 6.31 22.29 -25.78
N SER A 147 5.41 23.23 -26.06
CA SER A 147 4.65 23.88 -25.00
C SER A 147 3.61 22.90 -24.46
N VAL A 148 3.75 22.53 -23.20
CA VAL A 148 2.81 21.71 -22.45
C VAL A 148 2.06 22.62 -21.48
N LYS A 149 0.74 22.53 -21.49
CA LYS A 149 -0.11 23.31 -20.59
C LYS A 149 -0.63 22.42 -19.47
N VAL A 150 -0.31 22.77 -18.23
CA VAL A 150 -0.78 22.05 -17.03
C VAL A 150 -1.85 22.88 -16.34
N THR A 151 -3.08 22.39 -16.34
CA THR A 151 -4.17 22.99 -15.55
C THR A 151 -4.26 22.27 -14.22
N VAL A 152 -4.13 23.01 -13.13
CA VAL A 152 -4.23 22.48 -11.76
C VAL A 152 -5.68 22.57 -11.31
N LYS A 153 -6.21 21.48 -10.74
CA LYS A 153 -7.46 21.51 -9.99
C LYS A 153 -7.17 21.19 -8.54
N GLU A 154 -7.56 22.11 -7.67
CA GLU A 154 -7.56 21.84 -6.23
C GLU A 154 -8.52 20.70 -5.93
N ALA A 155 -8.01 19.66 -5.26
CA ALA A 155 -8.84 18.61 -4.71
C ALA A 155 -9.49 19.09 -3.41
N ASP A 156 -10.71 18.64 -3.15
CA ASP A 156 -11.41 18.91 -1.89
C ASP A 156 -10.66 18.28 -0.70
N SER A 157 -9.89 19.10 0.02
CA SER A 157 -8.94 18.64 1.05
C SER A 157 -9.58 17.96 2.26
N GLU A 158 -10.90 18.14 2.46
CA GLU A 158 -11.62 17.55 3.60
C GLU A 158 -11.91 16.07 3.41
N THR A 159 -11.91 15.57 2.17
CA THR A 159 -12.26 14.16 1.88
C THR A 159 -11.32 13.45 0.92
N VAL A 160 -10.20 14.09 0.59
CA VAL A 160 -9.18 13.57 -0.33
C VAL A 160 -7.84 13.41 0.40
N LEU A 161 -7.03 12.46 -0.09
CA LEU A 161 -5.65 12.26 0.33
C LEU A 161 -4.88 13.59 0.40
N LEU A 162 -4.18 13.80 1.51
CA LEU A 162 -3.37 15.00 1.70
C LEU A 162 -2.32 15.14 0.58
N ASN A 163 -2.01 16.36 0.14
CA ASN A 163 -0.97 16.63 -0.88
C ASN A 163 -1.22 16.01 -2.27
N LEU A 164 -2.45 15.55 -2.55
CA LEU A 164 -2.83 15.09 -3.88
C LEU A 164 -3.32 16.26 -4.75
N VAL A 165 -2.80 16.33 -5.97
CA VAL A 165 -3.18 17.35 -6.95
C VAL A 165 -3.66 16.68 -8.23
N GLU A 166 -4.85 17.05 -8.70
CA GLU A 166 -5.28 16.67 -10.05
C GLU A 166 -4.73 17.69 -11.06
N VAL A 167 -4.07 17.20 -12.09
CA VAL A 167 -3.61 18.02 -13.21
C VAL A 167 -4.16 17.52 -14.53
N SER A 168 -4.54 18.45 -15.40
CA SER A 168 -4.83 18.19 -16.81
C SER A 168 -3.65 18.66 -17.64
N VAL A 169 -3.09 17.77 -18.43
CA VAL A 169 -1.91 18.00 -19.27
C VAL A 169 -2.37 18.03 -20.72
N ASP A 170 -2.12 19.14 -21.41
CA ASP A 170 -2.33 19.25 -22.86
C ASP A 170 -0.97 19.22 -23.57
N ASP A 171 -0.61 18.05 -24.08
CA ASP A 171 0.58 17.79 -24.89
C ASP A 171 0.23 17.50 -26.38
N GLY A 172 -0.99 17.88 -26.80
CA GLY A 172 -1.62 17.47 -28.05
C GLY A 172 -2.61 16.30 -27.87
N LYS A 173 -2.57 15.59 -26.75
CA LYS A 173 -3.62 14.69 -26.28
C LYS A 173 -3.92 15.04 -24.82
N ARG A 174 -5.08 15.64 -24.57
CA ARG A 174 -5.46 16.01 -23.20
C ARG A 174 -5.51 14.77 -22.30
N GLN A 175 -4.65 14.75 -21.28
CA GLN A 175 -4.49 13.66 -20.33
C GLN A 175 -4.71 14.15 -18.90
N THR A 176 -5.19 13.27 -18.03
CA THR A 176 -5.34 13.57 -16.60
C THR A 176 -4.31 12.79 -15.80
N ALA A 177 -3.58 13.49 -14.94
CA ALA A 177 -2.67 12.90 -13.99
C ALA A 177 -2.98 13.33 -12.55
N TYR A 178 -2.71 12.46 -11.59
CA TYR A 178 -2.78 12.75 -10.16
C TYR A 178 -1.37 12.74 -9.60
N LEU A 179 -0.94 13.86 -9.03
CA LEU A 179 0.39 14.06 -8.48
C LEU A 179 0.30 14.00 -6.97
N TYR A 180 1.03 13.06 -6.36
CA TYR A 180 1.17 13.01 -4.92
C TYR A 180 2.46 13.73 -4.52
N CYS A 181 2.29 14.92 -3.93
CA CYS A 181 3.36 15.85 -3.63
C CYS A 181 3.98 15.59 -2.24
N ASP A 182 4.59 14.42 -2.06
CA ASP A 182 5.35 14.05 -0.87
C ASP A 182 6.82 13.85 -1.24
N PRO A 183 7.80 14.53 -0.62
CA PRO A 183 9.21 14.43 -1.02
C PRO A 183 9.81 13.02 -0.95
N GLU A 184 9.34 12.21 -0.01
CA GLU A 184 9.85 10.86 0.24
C GLU A 184 9.10 9.81 -0.58
N ASN A 185 7.87 10.11 -0.99
CA ASN A 185 6.95 9.16 -1.59
C ASN A 185 6.31 9.67 -2.88
N SER A 186 7.02 10.53 -3.61
CA SER A 186 6.55 11.27 -4.77
C SER A 186 6.09 10.36 -5.91
N THR A 187 4.83 10.50 -6.34
CA THR A 187 4.26 9.71 -7.45
C THR A 187 3.41 10.54 -8.40
N ALA A 188 3.27 10.06 -9.63
CA ALA A 188 2.35 10.58 -10.64
C ALA A 188 1.56 9.44 -11.27
N TYR A 189 0.23 9.44 -11.11
CA TYR A 189 -0.65 8.46 -11.73
C TYR A 189 -1.30 9.04 -12.98
N TRP A 190 -1.12 8.40 -14.13
CA TRP A 190 -1.73 8.79 -15.40
C TRP A 190 -2.98 7.96 -15.65
N LYS A 191 -4.15 8.60 -15.53
CA LYS A 191 -5.46 7.92 -15.58
C LYS A 191 -5.70 7.22 -16.91
N ASN A 192 -5.33 7.85 -18.02
CA ASN A 192 -5.54 7.33 -19.37
C ASN A 192 -4.62 6.15 -19.71
N GLU A 193 -3.40 6.16 -19.17
CA GLU A 193 -2.38 5.13 -19.38
C GLU A 193 -2.47 4.01 -18.33
N HIS A 194 -3.28 4.20 -17.28
CA HIS A 194 -3.34 3.34 -16.09
C HIS A 194 -1.95 3.07 -15.48
N ALA A 195 -1.07 4.08 -15.52
CA ALA A 195 0.33 3.95 -15.14
C ALA A 195 0.64 4.81 -13.90
N LEU A 196 1.18 4.17 -12.86
CA LEU A 196 1.74 4.88 -11.70
C LEU A 196 3.25 5.01 -11.89
N ILE A 197 3.74 6.24 -11.85
CA ILE A 197 5.14 6.59 -12.04
C ILE A 197 5.73 7.06 -10.72
N GLY A 198 6.86 6.46 -10.33
CA GLY A 198 7.70 6.92 -9.23
C GLY A 198 8.61 8.07 -9.67
N ILE A 199 8.63 9.14 -8.88
CA ILE A 199 9.38 10.36 -9.21
C ILE A 199 10.79 10.35 -8.61
N ASN A 200 10.93 9.92 -7.35
CA ASN A 200 12.23 9.79 -6.69
C ASN A 200 12.88 8.44 -7.03
N GLU A 201 14.19 8.32 -6.77
CA GLU A 201 14.98 7.15 -7.19
C GLU A 201 14.46 5.84 -6.59
N GLU A 202 14.04 5.86 -5.33
CA GLU A 202 13.50 4.69 -4.62
C GLU A 202 12.19 4.20 -5.25
N MET A 203 11.23 5.10 -5.49
CA MET A 203 9.96 4.74 -6.13
C MET A 203 10.13 4.41 -7.61
N ALA A 204 11.06 5.08 -8.31
CA ALA A 204 11.30 4.85 -9.73
C ALA A 204 11.78 3.43 -10.02
N ALA A 205 12.64 2.87 -9.17
CA ALA A 205 13.13 1.50 -9.30
C ALA A 205 11.99 0.46 -9.24
N GLU A 206 10.95 0.72 -8.44
CA GLU A 206 9.83 -0.19 -8.23
C GLU A 206 8.69 0.00 -9.24
N LEU A 207 8.38 1.25 -9.59
CA LEU A 207 7.16 1.64 -10.29
C LEU A 207 7.37 1.86 -11.79
N ASN A 208 8.56 2.27 -12.22
CA ASN A 208 8.77 2.69 -13.61
C ASN A 208 9.11 1.52 -14.55
N ASN A 209 9.10 0.28 -14.04
CA ASN A 209 9.38 -0.90 -14.85
C ASN A 209 8.27 -1.11 -15.89
N GLY A 210 8.60 -0.91 -17.17
CA GLY A 210 7.65 -0.99 -18.28
C GLY A 210 7.01 0.33 -18.68
N ALA A 211 7.27 1.43 -17.96
CA ALA A 211 6.86 2.77 -18.38
C ALA A 211 7.81 3.31 -19.45
N SER A 212 7.28 4.11 -20.40
CA SER A 212 8.12 4.75 -21.41
C SER A 212 8.99 5.86 -20.77
N ALA A 213 10.22 6.02 -21.27
CA ALA A 213 11.12 7.07 -20.79
C ALA A 213 10.49 8.49 -20.90
N ASN A 214 9.69 8.72 -21.95
CA ASN A 214 8.97 9.97 -22.14
C ASN A 214 7.92 10.19 -21.05
N LEU A 215 7.13 9.18 -20.70
CA LEU A 215 6.12 9.28 -19.64
C LEU A 215 6.79 9.52 -18.28
N VAL A 216 7.89 8.83 -17.99
CA VAL A 216 8.68 9.04 -16.76
C VAL A 216 9.20 10.47 -16.69
N SER A 217 9.84 10.95 -17.76
CA SER A 217 10.40 12.31 -17.81
C SER A 217 9.32 13.40 -17.73
N LEU A 218 8.19 13.20 -18.42
CA LEU A 218 7.04 14.11 -18.35
C LEU A 218 6.46 14.16 -16.93
N SER A 219 6.33 13.00 -16.28
CA SER A 219 5.87 12.90 -14.89
C SER A 219 6.77 13.67 -13.94
N GLN A 220 8.09 13.48 -14.04
CA GLN A 220 9.07 14.19 -13.23
C GLN A 220 9.02 15.70 -13.46
N THR A 221 8.89 16.13 -14.72
CA THR A 221 8.82 17.55 -15.10
C THR A 221 7.59 18.23 -14.52
N ILE A 222 6.42 17.61 -14.69
CA ILE A 222 5.15 18.17 -14.22
C ILE A 222 5.08 18.12 -12.69
N TRP A 223 5.56 17.04 -12.07
CA TRP A 223 5.63 16.93 -10.63
C TRP A 223 6.52 18.01 -10.04
N LYS A 224 7.73 18.22 -10.58
CA LYS A 224 8.64 19.27 -10.09
C LYS A 224 8.01 20.65 -10.23
N ALA A 225 7.46 20.96 -11.41
CA ALA A 225 6.84 22.26 -11.66
C ALA A 225 5.62 22.55 -10.77
N THR A 226 4.87 21.52 -10.40
CA THR A 226 3.65 21.65 -9.59
C THR A 226 3.96 21.54 -8.09
N CYS A 227 4.53 20.42 -7.66
CA CYS A 227 4.76 20.13 -6.24
C CYS A 227 5.88 20.96 -5.61
N ARG A 228 6.83 21.47 -6.40
CA ARG A 228 7.91 22.38 -5.93
C ARG A 228 7.73 23.81 -6.43
N TYR A 229 6.50 24.17 -6.82
CA TYR A 229 6.19 25.52 -7.27
C TYR A 229 6.60 26.56 -6.21
N GLY A 230 7.40 27.55 -6.62
CA GLY A 230 7.90 28.61 -5.73
C GLY A 230 8.98 28.18 -4.74
N LEU A 231 9.46 26.93 -4.79
CA LEU A 231 10.62 26.46 -4.01
C LEU A 231 11.89 26.32 -4.86
N ASP A 232 11.73 26.07 -6.17
CA ASP A 232 12.85 25.96 -7.09
C ASP A 232 13.03 27.27 -7.88
N ASP A 233 13.98 28.10 -7.45
CA ASP A 233 14.37 29.35 -8.13
C ASP A 233 14.90 29.13 -9.57
N GLU A 234 15.22 27.89 -9.95
CA GLU A 234 15.72 27.55 -11.30
C GLU A 234 14.63 27.35 -12.37
N PHE A 235 13.36 27.20 -12.00
CA PHE A 235 12.29 26.89 -12.98
C PHE A 235 11.49 28.12 -13.46
N ILE A 236 11.82 29.32 -12.97
CA ILE A 236 11.15 30.56 -13.37
C ILE A 236 12.13 31.40 -14.18
N GLY A 237 12.06 31.31 -15.50
CA GLY A 237 12.65 32.28 -16.43
C GLY A 237 12.00 33.67 -16.37
N LEU A 238 11.62 34.16 -15.18
CA LEU A 238 10.93 35.42 -14.92
C LEU A 238 11.12 35.87 -13.45
N LYS A 239 12.30 36.40 -13.08
CA LYS A 239 12.42 37.61 -12.22
C LYS A 239 13.84 38.20 -12.18
N PRO A 240 13.97 39.53 -11.96
CA PRO A 240 15.12 40.35 -12.35
C PRO A 240 16.28 40.33 -11.36
N ALA A 241 17.48 40.47 -11.94
CA ALA A 241 18.80 40.32 -11.35
C ALA A 241 19.09 41.19 -10.10
N PHE A 242 19.68 40.56 -9.09
CA PHE A 242 20.72 41.14 -8.23
C PHE A 242 21.84 40.10 -7.99
N PRO A 243 23.10 40.54 -7.81
CA PRO A 243 24.29 39.72 -8.07
C PRO A 243 24.67 38.76 -6.93
N PRO A 244 25.45 37.70 -7.24
CA PRO A 244 25.77 36.63 -6.30
C PRO A 244 26.98 36.97 -5.40
N GLU A 245 26.92 36.56 -4.13
CA GLU A 245 28.09 36.40 -3.28
C GLU A 245 28.54 34.92 -3.22
N THR A 246 29.86 34.79 -3.15
CA THR A 246 30.75 33.65 -3.35
C THR A 246 30.61 32.53 -2.30
N PRO A 247 30.97 31.26 -2.62
CA PRO A 247 30.84 30.13 -1.70
C PRO A 247 32.07 29.91 -0.81
N GLU A 248 31.85 29.45 0.43
CA GLU A 248 32.88 28.86 1.28
C GLU A 248 32.68 27.34 1.41
N ALA A 249 33.81 26.63 1.32
CA ALA A 249 33.95 25.19 1.44
C ALA A 249 34.31 24.79 2.88
N THR A 250 33.93 23.56 3.27
CA THR A 250 34.61 22.62 4.21
C THR A 250 33.59 21.50 4.53
N GLY A 251 33.91 20.23 4.75
CA GLY A 251 35.17 19.50 4.87
C GLY A 251 34.86 18.09 5.43
N ASP A 252 35.72 17.15 5.08
CA ASP A 252 36.06 15.88 5.74
C ASP A 252 35.09 14.68 5.77
N ALA A 253 35.50 13.68 4.99
CA ALA A 253 35.13 12.27 5.06
C ALA A 253 35.85 11.57 6.23
N LYS A 254 35.12 10.70 6.94
CA LYS A 254 35.70 9.63 7.76
C LYS A 254 35.20 8.27 7.28
N SER A 255 36.18 7.45 6.92
CA SER A 255 36.08 6.04 6.56
C SER A 255 35.93 5.20 7.82
N GLU A 256 34.94 4.30 7.86
CA GLU A 256 34.86 3.23 8.86
C GLU A 256 34.85 1.85 8.18
N THR A 257 35.67 0.97 8.74
CA THR A 257 36.07 -0.35 8.25
C THR A 257 35.05 -1.42 8.70
N PRO A 258 34.78 -2.47 7.90
CA PRO A 258 33.71 -3.43 8.21
C PRO A 258 34.10 -4.44 9.30
N PRO A 259 33.16 -4.88 10.16
CA PRO A 259 33.43 -5.92 11.14
C PRO A 259 33.37 -7.33 10.54
N ARG A 260 34.19 -8.21 11.13
CA ARG A 260 34.43 -9.63 10.80
C ARG A 260 33.20 -10.54 11.05
N PRO A 261 33.12 -11.71 10.38
CA PRO A 261 31.99 -12.63 10.51
C PRO A 261 32.07 -13.44 11.80
N THR A 262 30.95 -13.58 12.49
CA THR A 262 30.76 -14.40 13.70
C THR A 262 30.20 -15.78 13.35
N GLU A 263 30.52 -16.76 14.19
CA GLU A 263 30.38 -18.21 14.04
C GLU A 263 29.01 -18.71 13.56
N GLN A 264 29.02 -19.61 12.57
CA GLN A 264 27.84 -20.31 12.05
C GLN A 264 27.37 -21.39 13.04
N VAL A 265 26.08 -21.36 13.36
CA VAL A 265 25.40 -22.38 14.17
C VAL A 265 25.32 -23.68 13.38
N GLU A 266 25.93 -24.76 13.90
CA GLU A 266 25.80 -26.11 13.32
C GLU A 266 24.34 -26.55 13.29
N THR A 267 23.81 -26.73 12.09
CA THR A 267 22.42 -27.11 11.85
C THR A 267 22.36 -28.62 11.55
N LYS A 268 21.43 -29.36 12.18
CA LYS A 268 21.13 -30.74 11.74
C LYS A 268 20.53 -30.68 10.34
N LEU A 269 21.31 -31.10 9.33
CA LEU A 269 20.98 -30.96 7.90
C LEU A 269 19.53 -31.33 7.55
N GLY A 270 18.98 -32.41 8.12
CA GLY A 270 17.63 -32.89 7.82
C GLY A 270 16.48 -31.96 8.25
N GLU A 271 16.63 -31.18 9.33
CA GLU A 271 15.59 -30.23 9.78
C GLU A 271 15.53 -29.01 8.86
N ALA A 272 16.69 -28.53 8.40
CA ALA A 272 16.78 -27.40 7.48
C ALA A 272 16.24 -27.75 6.08
N GLU A 273 16.51 -28.96 5.59
CA GLU A 273 15.94 -29.46 4.33
C GLU A 273 14.40 -29.49 4.35
N GLU A 274 13.80 -29.97 5.45
CA GLU A 274 12.34 -30.05 5.58
C GLU A 274 11.70 -28.66 5.65
N LEU A 275 12.32 -27.74 6.41
CA LEU A 275 11.85 -26.35 6.53
C LEU A 275 11.95 -25.60 5.20
N VAL A 276 13.08 -25.68 4.50
CA VAL A 276 13.28 -25.05 3.19
C VAL A 276 12.31 -25.62 2.15
N SER A 277 12.12 -26.95 2.12
CA SER A 277 11.13 -27.58 1.25
C SER A 277 9.72 -27.07 1.53
N GLY A 278 9.31 -26.97 2.80
CA GLY A 278 8.00 -26.43 3.18
C GLY A 278 7.81 -24.97 2.77
N LEU A 279 8.85 -24.14 2.84
CA LEU A 279 8.81 -22.75 2.39
C LEU A 279 8.67 -22.63 0.87
N TYR A 280 9.32 -23.49 0.08
CA TYR A 280 9.10 -23.57 -1.37
C TYR A 280 7.68 -24.02 -1.72
N GLU A 281 7.17 -25.05 -1.04
CA GLU A 281 5.79 -25.53 -1.24
C GLU A 281 4.78 -24.39 -1.02
N ASN A 282 4.90 -23.69 0.11
CA ASN A 282 4.05 -22.54 0.44
C ASN A 282 4.19 -21.41 -0.57
N TYR A 283 5.40 -21.13 -1.06
CA TYR A 283 5.64 -20.15 -2.11
C TYR A 283 4.92 -20.50 -3.42
N ILE A 284 5.00 -21.76 -3.85
CA ILE A 284 4.41 -22.22 -5.11
C ILE A 284 2.88 -22.11 -5.08
N VAL A 285 2.23 -22.52 -3.98
CA VAL A 285 0.78 -22.39 -3.81
C VAL A 285 0.36 -20.92 -3.78
N ASN A 286 1.09 -20.10 -3.02
CA ASN A 286 0.82 -18.67 -2.92
C ASN A 286 0.97 -17.97 -4.27
N LYS A 287 2.01 -18.31 -5.04
CA LYS A 287 2.18 -17.80 -6.40
C LYS A 287 0.97 -18.13 -7.28
N ALA A 288 0.50 -19.37 -7.27
CA ALA A 288 -0.67 -19.78 -8.05
C ALA A 288 -1.94 -19.02 -7.64
N LEU A 289 -2.12 -18.74 -6.34
CA LEU A 289 -3.21 -17.91 -5.82
C LEU A 289 -3.09 -16.45 -6.29
N CYS A 290 -1.89 -15.87 -6.20
CA CYS A 290 -1.63 -14.50 -6.61
C CYS A 290 -1.79 -14.30 -8.12
N GLU A 291 -1.57 -15.32 -8.95
CA GLU A 291 -1.84 -15.24 -10.40
C GLU A 291 -3.35 -15.07 -10.73
N LEU A 292 -4.24 -15.27 -9.76
CA LEU A 292 -5.69 -15.02 -9.89
C LEU A 292 -6.12 -13.64 -9.38
N SER A 293 -5.18 -12.86 -8.85
CA SER A 293 -5.39 -11.56 -8.24
C SER A 293 -4.97 -10.43 -9.18
N ASP A 294 -5.74 -9.34 -9.21
CA ASP A 294 -5.38 -8.14 -9.99
C ASP A 294 -4.16 -7.40 -9.37
N TYR A 295 -3.80 -7.72 -8.13
CA TYR A 295 -2.65 -7.15 -7.39
C TYR A 295 -1.59 -8.20 -7.03
N GLY A 296 -1.68 -9.42 -7.57
CA GLY A 296 -0.89 -10.55 -7.09
C GLY A 296 0.61 -10.41 -7.32
N ASP A 297 0.98 -9.73 -8.41
CA ASP A 297 2.38 -9.43 -8.72
C ASP A 297 3.05 -8.57 -7.64
N TYR A 298 2.29 -7.74 -6.93
CA TYR A 298 2.82 -6.91 -5.84
C TYR A 298 3.24 -7.77 -4.63
N SER A 299 2.32 -8.59 -4.14
CA SER A 299 2.54 -9.49 -3.01
C SER A 299 3.62 -10.55 -3.31
N GLN A 300 3.76 -10.96 -4.57
CA GLN A 300 4.77 -11.91 -5.02
C GLN A 300 6.19 -11.33 -5.13
N ARG A 301 6.37 -10.03 -5.39
CA ARG A 301 7.70 -9.41 -5.49
C ARG A 301 8.48 -9.46 -4.18
N ASN A 302 7.85 -9.03 -3.09
CA ASN A 302 8.46 -9.06 -1.75
C ASN A 302 8.80 -10.49 -1.33
N LEU A 303 7.89 -11.43 -1.63
CA LEU A 303 8.11 -12.82 -1.30
C LEU A 303 9.24 -13.44 -2.12
N LYS A 304 9.37 -13.08 -3.40
CA LYS A 304 10.47 -13.52 -4.27
C LYS A 304 11.84 -13.01 -3.78
N ALA A 305 11.93 -11.74 -3.36
CA ALA A 305 13.17 -11.19 -2.80
C ALA A 305 13.59 -11.90 -1.50
N LYS A 306 12.61 -12.22 -0.64
CA LYS A 306 12.85 -13.02 0.57
C LYS A 306 13.27 -14.45 0.24
N LEU A 307 12.66 -15.05 -0.78
CA LEU A 307 13.01 -16.39 -1.25
C LEU A 307 14.45 -16.44 -1.80
N GLN A 308 14.91 -15.39 -2.48
CA GLN A 308 16.30 -15.28 -2.92
C GLN A 308 17.29 -15.25 -1.75
N LYS A 309 16.98 -14.48 -0.69
CA LYS A 309 17.80 -14.46 0.54
C LYS A 309 17.81 -15.81 1.26
N LEU A 310 16.67 -16.51 1.25
CA LEU A 310 16.56 -17.87 1.75
C LEU A 310 17.42 -18.84 0.94
N ASP A 311 17.40 -18.76 -0.39
CA ASP A 311 18.24 -19.56 -1.29
C ASP A 311 19.73 -19.36 -1.00
N GLU A 312 20.17 -18.11 -0.91
CA GLU A 312 21.56 -17.75 -0.59
C GLU A 312 22.00 -18.36 0.76
N LEU A 313 21.14 -18.25 1.78
CA LEU A 313 21.41 -18.80 3.11
C LEU A 313 21.41 -20.33 3.12
N ALA A 314 20.44 -20.97 2.45
CA ALA A 314 20.33 -22.42 2.34
C ALA A 314 21.53 -23.02 1.57
N VAL A 315 21.99 -22.36 0.50
CA VAL A 315 23.23 -22.73 -0.22
C VAL A 315 24.44 -22.59 0.70
N SER A 316 24.52 -21.53 1.51
CA SER A 316 25.62 -21.36 2.49
C SER A 316 25.67 -22.48 3.55
N GLN A 317 24.53 -23.13 3.81
CA GLN A 317 24.39 -24.29 4.69
C GLN A 317 24.61 -25.64 3.98
N ARG A 318 25.05 -25.61 2.72
CA ARG A 318 25.29 -26.78 1.86
C ARG A 318 24.03 -27.58 1.54
N LEU A 319 22.86 -26.95 1.54
CA LEU A 319 21.62 -27.57 1.07
C LEU A 319 21.57 -27.54 -0.47
N ASP A 320 21.05 -28.62 -1.08
CA ASP A 320 20.76 -28.67 -2.51
C ASP A 320 19.40 -28.00 -2.79
N THR A 321 19.39 -26.67 -2.84
CA THR A 321 18.19 -25.85 -3.05
C THR A 321 17.46 -26.21 -4.35
N LYS A 322 18.19 -26.62 -5.39
CA LYS A 322 17.60 -27.06 -6.66
C LYS A 322 16.82 -28.37 -6.49
N ALA A 323 17.40 -29.38 -5.84
CA ALA A 323 16.71 -30.64 -5.59
C ALA A 323 15.49 -30.46 -4.66
N LEU A 324 15.59 -29.56 -3.68
CA LEU A 324 14.49 -29.20 -2.78
C LEU A 324 13.35 -28.49 -3.53
N TRP A 325 13.67 -27.52 -4.39
CA TRP A 325 12.70 -26.86 -5.27
C TRP A 325 11.99 -27.85 -6.19
N ASP A 326 12.74 -28.72 -6.88
CA ASP A 326 12.17 -29.72 -7.79
C ASP A 326 11.28 -30.74 -7.06
N ARG A 327 11.57 -31.04 -5.79
CA ARG A 327 10.73 -31.90 -4.94
C ARG A 327 9.45 -31.17 -4.54
N ALA A 328 9.56 -29.92 -4.08
CA ALA A 328 8.42 -29.09 -3.73
C ALA A 328 7.47 -28.90 -4.92
N ALA A 329 8.00 -28.55 -6.10
CA ALA A 329 7.20 -28.39 -7.32
C ALA A 329 6.41 -29.65 -7.69
N ARG A 330 7.07 -30.82 -7.73
CA ARG A 330 6.40 -32.10 -8.01
C ARG A 330 5.33 -32.47 -6.99
N LYS A 331 5.53 -32.09 -5.72
CA LYS A 331 4.53 -32.30 -4.67
C LYS A 331 3.32 -31.38 -4.90
N MET A 332 3.57 -30.11 -5.20
CA MET A 332 2.52 -29.12 -5.43
C MET A 332 1.68 -29.39 -6.67
N GLU A 333 2.22 -30.05 -7.69
CA GLU A 333 1.42 -30.53 -8.83
C GLU A 333 0.24 -31.44 -8.45
N LYS A 334 0.31 -32.09 -7.27
CA LYS A 334 -0.76 -32.95 -6.73
C LYS A 334 -1.52 -32.29 -5.58
N ASP A 335 -1.15 -31.07 -5.18
CA ASP A 335 -1.80 -30.36 -4.08
C ASP A 335 -3.18 -29.85 -4.51
N SER A 336 -4.18 -30.05 -3.65
CA SER A 336 -5.58 -29.72 -3.97
C SER A 336 -5.80 -28.22 -4.16
N ASN A 337 -5.12 -27.37 -3.40
CA ASN A 337 -5.25 -25.92 -3.52
C ASN A 337 -4.52 -25.41 -4.77
N TYR A 338 -3.32 -25.92 -5.03
CA TYR A 338 -2.59 -25.60 -6.25
C TYR A 338 -3.37 -25.98 -7.52
N MET A 339 -3.93 -27.20 -7.56
CA MET A 339 -4.78 -27.64 -8.67
C MET A 339 -6.04 -26.77 -8.80
N LEU A 340 -6.68 -26.40 -7.68
CA LEU A 340 -7.85 -25.54 -7.66
C LEU A 340 -7.54 -24.15 -8.25
N PHE A 341 -6.44 -23.52 -7.84
CA PHE A 341 -6.05 -22.20 -8.37
C PHE A 341 -5.69 -22.26 -9.85
N LYS A 342 -5.00 -23.32 -10.28
CA LYS A 342 -4.69 -23.55 -11.70
C LYS A 342 -5.96 -23.70 -12.56
N LEU A 343 -7.01 -24.33 -12.02
CA LEU A 343 -8.31 -24.42 -12.70
C LEU A 343 -8.96 -23.04 -12.86
N TYR A 344 -8.94 -22.21 -11.81
CA TYR A 344 -9.51 -20.85 -11.85
C TYR A 344 -8.80 -19.91 -12.82
N LYS A 345 -7.50 -20.11 -13.09
CA LYS A 345 -6.72 -19.27 -14.01
C LYS A 345 -7.28 -19.23 -15.44
N GLY A 346 -7.98 -20.28 -15.88
CA GLY A 346 -8.60 -20.38 -17.20
C GLY A 346 -10.06 -19.92 -17.26
N MET A 347 -10.64 -19.49 -16.15
CA MET A 347 -12.06 -19.14 -16.05
C MET A 347 -12.25 -17.61 -16.01
N PRO A 348 -13.35 -17.08 -16.56
CA PRO A 348 -13.72 -15.69 -16.34
C PRO A 348 -14.12 -15.51 -14.87
N LEU A 349 -13.25 -14.84 -14.10
CA LEU A 349 -13.50 -14.51 -12.70
C LEU A 349 -14.27 -13.20 -12.59
N GLU A 350 -15.31 -13.19 -11.75
CA GLU A 350 -16.02 -11.97 -11.37
C GLU A 350 -15.10 -11.05 -10.54
N ALA A 351 -15.37 -9.75 -10.54
CA ALA A 351 -14.55 -8.77 -9.83
C ALA A 351 -14.45 -9.07 -8.31
N SER A 352 -15.52 -9.59 -7.70
CA SER A 352 -15.53 -10.01 -6.29
C SER A 352 -14.58 -11.17 -6.00
N ASP A 353 -14.45 -12.12 -6.94
CA ASP A 353 -13.56 -13.27 -6.78
C ASP A 353 -12.11 -12.84 -6.93
N ARG A 354 -11.82 -11.94 -7.88
CA ARG A 354 -10.48 -11.34 -8.07
C ARG A 354 -10.01 -10.56 -6.84
N ILE A 355 -10.90 -9.78 -6.23
CA ILE A 355 -10.61 -9.06 -4.96
C ILE A 355 -10.37 -10.05 -3.82
N SER A 356 -11.18 -11.11 -3.73
CA SER A 356 -11.01 -12.16 -2.72
C SER A 356 -9.66 -12.86 -2.87
N PHE A 357 -9.28 -13.23 -4.10
CA PHE A 357 -7.96 -13.77 -4.40
C PHE A 357 -6.84 -12.76 -4.10
N SER A 358 -7.07 -11.47 -4.29
CA SER A 358 -6.12 -10.41 -3.95
C SER A 358 -5.85 -10.32 -2.45
N ASN A 359 -6.90 -10.38 -1.64
CA ASN A 359 -6.80 -10.36 -0.18
C ASN A 359 -6.12 -11.64 0.32
N SER A 360 -6.53 -12.81 -0.18
CA SER A 360 -5.91 -14.09 0.20
C SER A 360 -4.44 -14.17 -0.24
N CYS A 361 -4.11 -13.67 -1.43
CA CYS A 361 -2.73 -13.56 -1.91
C CYS A 361 -1.88 -12.68 -0.98
N THR A 362 -2.41 -11.53 -0.54
CA THR A 362 -1.72 -10.61 0.36
C THR A 362 -1.49 -11.22 1.74
N GLN A 363 -2.53 -11.82 2.32
CA GLN A 363 -2.44 -12.51 3.61
C GLN A 363 -1.45 -13.67 3.57
N MET A 364 -1.56 -14.55 2.57
CA MET A 364 -0.67 -15.69 2.40
C MET A 364 0.76 -15.26 2.12
N SER A 365 0.97 -14.15 1.39
CA SER A 365 2.31 -13.58 1.15
C SER A 365 2.93 -12.98 2.39
N SER A 366 2.14 -12.35 3.25
CA SER A 366 2.60 -11.88 4.56
C SER A 366 3.02 -13.05 5.45
N MET A 367 2.18 -14.08 5.56
CA MET A 367 2.48 -15.28 6.36
C MET A 367 3.73 -16.02 5.85
N ASN A 368 3.82 -16.24 4.54
CA ASN A 368 5.00 -16.88 3.95
C ASN A 368 6.26 -16.01 4.14
N GLY A 369 6.12 -14.69 4.02
CA GLY A 369 7.22 -13.76 4.25
C GLY A 369 7.74 -13.82 5.69
N ALA A 370 6.85 -13.88 6.69
CA ALA A 370 7.23 -14.02 8.09
C ALA A 370 7.89 -15.38 8.38
N ALA A 371 7.41 -16.45 7.76
CA ALA A 371 8.02 -17.78 7.89
C ALA A 371 9.43 -17.83 7.30
N ILE A 372 9.66 -17.16 6.16
CA ILE A 372 11.00 -17.00 5.58
C ILE A 372 11.89 -16.14 6.47
N ASP A 373 11.39 -15.01 6.99
CA ASP A 373 12.17 -14.16 7.90
C ASP A 373 12.59 -14.92 9.16
N SER A 374 11.68 -15.72 9.75
CA SER A 374 11.97 -16.54 10.91
C SER A 374 13.04 -17.61 10.62
N TYR A 375 13.03 -18.21 9.42
CA TYR A 375 14.10 -19.12 8.98
C TYR A 375 15.43 -18.37 8.86
N ILE A 376 15.44 -17.22 8.19
CA ILE A 376 16.65 -16.42 8.01
C ILE A 376 17.21 -15.99 9.37
N GLU A 377 16.38 -15.52 10.29
CA GLU A 377 16.78 -15.14 11.64
C GLU A 377 17.36 -16.32 12.42
N LYS A 378 16.67 -17.46 12.42
CA LYS A 378 17.10 -18.69 13.13
C LYS A 378 18.48 -19.17 12.66
N TYR A 379 18.79 -19.02 11.37
CA TYR A 379 19.98 -19.66 10.78
C TYR A 379 21.05 -18.69 10.22
N SER A 380 20.84 -17.38 10.27
CA SER A 380 21.85 -16.38 9.90
C SER A 380 22.80 -16.00 11.04
N GLY A 381 22.57 -16.52 12.25
CA GLY A 381 23.44 -16.30 13.41
C GLY A 381 23.34 -14.88 14.02
N LYS A 382 22.43 -14.02 13.56
CA LYS A 382 22.14 -12.73 14.18
C LYS A 382 21.13 -12.91 15.32
N SER A 383 21.47 -12.45 16.53
CA SER A 383 20.57 -12.57 17.69
C SER A 383 19.30 -11.74 17.50
N ALA A 384 18.14 -12.36 17.77
CA ALA A 384 16.79 -11.80 17.75
C ALA A 384 16.52 -10.65 18.76
N ILE A 385 17.55 -10.08 19.38
CA ILE A 385 17.43 -8.98 20.33
C ILE A 385 18.47 -7.93 19.96
N GLN A 386 18.07 -6.91 19.20
CA GLN A 386 18.75 -5.62 19.30
C GLN A 386 18.35 -5.00 20.64
N LYS A 387 19.37 -4.60 21.39
CA LYS A 387 19.24 -3.97 22.70
C LYS A 387 18.75 -2.54 22.47
N ASP A 388 17.54 -2.23 22.91
CA ASP A 388 16.98 -0.88 22.88
C ASP A 388 17.69 0.02 23.90
N PHE A 389 18.74 0.72 23.46
CA PHE A 389 19.03 2.09 23.88
C PHE A 389 19.55 2.89 22.68
#